data_AF-A0A521TXR3-F1
#
_entry.id   AF-A0A521TXR3-F1
#
_cell.length_a   1.000
_cell.length_b   1.000
_cell.length_c   1.000
_cell.angle_alpha   90.00
_cell.angle_beta   90.00
_cell.angle_gamma   90.00
#
_symmetry.space_group_name_H-M   'P 1'
#
loop_
_entity.id
_entity.type
_entity.pdbx_description
1 polymer ?
#
loop_
_entity_poly.entity_id
_entity_poly.type
_entity_poly.pdbx_seq_one_letter_code
_entity_poly.pdbx_strand_id
1 'polypeptide(L)' 'MARLGEGGRLVIPADMRRAMGVESGDVLLLSLDEIGLRVMTRNHALARAQEMMRALVPANVSLTDELIADRRREAANE' A
#
# COMPACT_ATOMS: atom_id res chain seq x y z
N MET A 1 -19.24 -3.39 -13.29
CA MET A 1 -19.62 -4.71 -12.73
C MET A 1 -18.78 -5.77 -13.43
N ALA A 2 -18.18 -6.69 -12.68
CA ALA A 2 -17.40 -7.79 -13.22
C ALA A 2 -18.00 -9.12 -12.74
N ARG A 3 -17.93 -10.15 -13.57
CA ARG A 3 -18.39 -11.51 -13.24
C ARG A 3 -17.20 -12.33 -12.76
N LEU A 4 -17.41 -13.14 -11.73
CA LEU A 4 -16.47 -14.17 -11.33
C LEU A 4 -16.56 -15.34 -12.33
N GLY A 5 -15.47 -15.59 -13.03
CA GLY A 5 -15.35 -16.72 -13.95
C GLY A 5 -15.12 -18.04 -13.22
N GLU A 6 -15.13 -19.13 -13.98
CA GLU A 6 -14.75 -20.45 -13.46
C GLU A 6 -13.33 -20.41 -12.89
N GLY A 7 -13.14 -21.09 -11.75
CA GLY A 7 -11.87 -21.09 -11.02
C GLY A 7 -11.57 -19.82 -10.24
N GLY A 8 -12.56 -18.94 -9.99
CA GLY A 8 -12.41 -17.78 -9.11
C GLY A 8 -11.68 -16.60 -9.75
N ARG A 9 -11.60 -16.54 -11.09
CA ARG A 9 -10.94 -15.44 -11.81
C ARG A 9 -11.87 -14.24 -11.95
N LEU A 10 -11.37 -13.04 -11.64
CA LEU A 10 -12.07 -11.79 -11.89
C LEU A 10 -11.43 -11.07 -13.08
N VAL A 11 -12.25 -10.67 -14.05
CA VAL A 11 -11.79 -9.80 -15.14
C VAL A 11 -11.90 -8.36 -14.71
N ILE A 12 -10.77 -7.65 -14.65
CA ILE A 12 -10.75 -6.19 -14.43
C ILE A 12 -11.09 -5.51 -15.76
N PRO A 13 -12.19 -4.74 -15.86
CA PRO A 13 -12.56 -4.01 -17.08
C PRO A 13 -11.44 -3.08 -17.62
N ALA A 14 -11.41 -2.88 -18.93
CA ALA A 14 -10.30 -2.18 -19.60
C ALA A 14 -10.17 -0.70 -19.18
N ASP A 15 -11.29 -0.02 -18.97
CA ASP A 15 -11.37 1.33 -18.40
C ASP A 15 -10.74 1.41 -17.01
N MET A 16 -11.03 0.44 -16.14
CA MET A 16 -10.41 0.37 -14.81
C MET A 16 -8.91 0.11 -14.88
N ARG A 17 -8.45 -0.78 -15.77
CA ARG A 17 -7.01 -1.00 -15.96
C ARG A 17 -6.28 0.27 -16.38
N ARG A 18 -6.84 1.04 -17.32
CA ARG A 18 -6.27 2.33 -17.76
C ARG A 18 -6.24 3.35 -16.63
N ALA A 19 -7.32 3.47 -15.85
CA ALA A 19 -7.38 4.40 -14.72
C ALA A 19 -6.37 4.05 -13.62
N MET A 20 -6.08 2.76 -13.44
CA MET A 20 -5.05 2.28 -12.52
C MET A 20 -3.63 2.35 -13.10
N GLY A 21 -3.48 2.60 -14.40
CA GLY A 21 -2.19 2.59 -15.09
C GLY A 21 -1.51 1.22 -15.10
N VAL A 22 -2.29 0.13 -15.20
CA VAL A 22 -1.78 -1.25 -15.14
C VAL A 22 -1.81 -1.95 -16.49
N GLU A 23 -0.76 -2.70 -16.77
CA GLU A 23 -0.57 -3.48 -17.99
C GLU A 23 -0.55 -4.99 -17.73
N SER A 24 -0.61 -5.78 -18.80
CA SER A 24 -0.49 -7.23 -18.70
C SER A 24 0.89 -7.62 -18.18
N GLY A 25 0.93 -8.40 -17.09
CA GLY A 25 2.17 -8.80 -16.43
C GLY A 25 2.48 -8.02 -15.15
N ASP A 26 1.77 -6.91 -14.91
CA ASP A 26 1.90 -6.18 -13.64
C ASP A 26 1.40 -7.01 -12.46
N VAL A 27 2.14 -6.89 -11.35
CA VAL A 27 1.75 -7.48 -10.07
C VAL A 27 0.88 -6.49 -9.32
N LEU A 28 -0.33 -6.93 -8.99
CA LEU A 28 -1.28 -6.16 -8.19
C LEU A 28 -1.31 -6.67 -6.75
N LEU A 29 -1.52 -5.77 -5.81
CA LEU A 29 -1.78 -6.11 -4.42
C LEU A 29 -3.28 -6.25 -4.22
N LEU A 30 -3.68 -7.35 -3.58
CA LEU A 30 -5.05 -7.62 -3.18
C LEU A 30 -5.11 -7.56 -1.65
N SER A 31 -6.08 -6.83 -1.12
CA SER A 31 -6.38 -6.79 0.31
C SER A 31 -7.87 -6.94 0.52
N LEU A 32 -8.27 -7.66 1.56
CA LEU A 32 -9.66 -7.77 1.97
C LEU A 32 -9.87 -6.94 3.25
N ASP A 33 -10.88 -6.08 3.24
CA ASP A 33 -11.36 -5.32 4.40
C ASP A 33 -12.86 -5.57 4.64
N GLU A 34 -13.44 -4.95 5.67
CA GLU A 34 -14.87 -5.09 6.02
C GLU A 34 -15.84 -4.72 4.89
N ILE A 35 -15.39 -3.92 3.92
CA ILE A 35 -16.21 -3.43 2.80
C ILE A 35 -16.01 -4.31 1.57
N GLY A 36 -14.85 -4.99 1.45
CA GLY A 36 -14.63 -6.04 0.48
C GLY A 36 -13.22 -6.11 -0.08
N LEU A 37 -13.11 -6.66 -1.30
CA LEU A 37 -11.84 -6.87 -1.99
C LEU A 37 -11.37 -5.55 -2.63
N ARG A 38 -10.20 -5.09 -2.21
CA ARG A 38 -9.50 -3.95 -2.78
C ARG A 38 -8.32 -4.41 -3.61
N VAL A 39 -8.22 -3.89 -4.82
CA VAL A 39 -7.11 -4.16 -5.76
C VAL A 39 -6.34 -2.86 -5.97
N MET A 40 -5.02 -2.89 -5.79
CA MET A 40 -4.18 -1.70 -5.90
C MET A 40 -2.84 -2.02 -6.57
N THR A 41 -2.24 -1.00 -7.18
CA THR A 41 -0.84 -1.06 -7.61
C THR A 41 0.08 -0.85 -6.41
N ARG A 42 1.33 -1.31 -6.51
CA ARG A 42 2.33 -1.09 -5.47
C ARG A 42 2.55 0.41 -5.18
N ASN A 43 2.52 1.24 -6.22
CA ASN A 43 2.68 2.69 -6.07
C ASN A 43 1.49 3.32 -5.35
N HIS A 44 0.26 2.91 -5.65
CA HIS A 44 -0.93 3.36 -4.92
C HIS A 44 -0.90 2.88 -3.46
N ALA A 45 -0.47 1.65 -3.20
CA ALA A 45 -0.33 1.13 -1.84
C ALA A 45 0.64 1.98 -1.01
N LEU A 46 1.81 2.31 -1.60
CA LEU A 46 2.80 3.16 -0.97
C LEU A 46 2.28 4.58 -0.72
N ALA A 47 1.65 5.19 -1.72
CA ALA A 47 1.08 6.53 -1.59
C ALA A 47 0.03 6.59 -0.46
N ARG A 48 -0.85 5.58 -0.38
CA ARG A 48 -1.82 5.47 0.71
C ARG A 48 -1.17 5.31 2.08
N ALA A 49 -0.15 4.45 2.18
CA ALA A 49 0.59 4.28 3.44
C ALA A 49 1.27 5.60 3.87
N GLN A 50 1.87 6.31 2.92
CA GLN A 50 2.48 7.63 3.17
C GLN A 50 1.44 8.67 3.61
N GLU A 51 0.26 8.68 3.00
CA GLU A 51 -0.84 9.57 3.38
C GLU A 51 -1.34 9.29 4.80
N MET A 52 -1.51 8.01 5.15
CA MET A 52 -1.88 7.60 6.52
C MET A 52 -0.82 8.05 7.53
N MET A 53 0.46 7.89 7.21
CA MET A 53 1.54 8.31 8.11
C MET A 53 1.62 9.83 8.26
N ARG A 54 1.40 10.61 7.18
CA ARG A 54 1.37 12.08 7.25
C ARG A 54 0.26 12.62 8.15
N ALA A 55 -0.84 11.90 8.28
CA ALA A 55 -1.91 12.28 9.22
C ALA A 55 -1.52 12.07 10.70
N LEU A 56 -0.53 11.22 10.97
CA LEU A 56 -0.10 10.84 12.32
C LEU A 56 1.22 11.51 12.74
N VAL A 57 2.05 11.92 11.79
CA VAL A 57 3.41 12.43 12.02
C VAL A 57 3.47 13.92 11.68
N PRO A 58 3.86 14.80 12.63
CA PRO A 58 4.09 16.21 12.34
C PRO A 58 5.15 16.41 11.25
N ALA A 59 4.97 17.40 10.38
CA ALA A 59 5.82 17.59 9.20
C ALA A 59 7.31 17.86 9.53
N ASN A 60 7.62 18.29 10.75
CA ASN A 60 8.95 18.60 11.23
C ASN A 60 9.59 17.47 12.06
N VAL A 61 8.96 16.29 12.13
CA VAL A 61 9.43 15.14 12.91
C VAL A 61 10.01 14.07 11.97
N SER A 62 11.23 13.61 12.27
CA SER A 62 11.88 12.50 11.58
C SER A 62 11.88 11.27 12.49
N LEU A 63 10.88 10.40 12.30
CA LEU A 63 10.78 9.14 13.04
C LEU A 63 12.01 8.25 12.85
N THR A 64 12.67 8.35 11.69
CA THR A 64 13.88 7.59 11.40
C THR A 64 15.04 8.05 12.26
N ASP A 65 15.22 9.36 12.43
CA ASP A 65 16.30 9.90 13.27
C ASP A 65 16.06 9.59 14.74
N GLU A 66 14.81 9.68 15.22
CA GLU A 66 14.43 9.27 16.58
C GLU A 66 14.75 7.79 16.82
N LEU A 67 14.32 6.91 15.91
CA LEU A 67 14.58 5.48 16.02
C LEU A 67 16.09 5.15 16.02
N ILE A 68 16.87 5.82 15.17
CA ILE A 68 18.34 5.62 15.13
C ILE A 68 18.97 6.09 16.44
N ALA A 69 18.54 7.23 16.99
CA ALA A 69 19.04 7.75 18.25
C ALA A 69 18.71 6.83 19.43
N ASP A 70 17.50 6.27 19.47
CA ASP A 70 17.10 5.26 20.45
C ASP A 70 17.99 4.01 20.36
N ARG A 71 18.15 3.44 19.15
CA ARG A 71 18.99 2.25 18.93
C ARG A 71 20.45 2.46 19.35
N ARG A 72 20.99 3.66 19.13
CA ARG A 72 22.34 4.00 19.58
C ARG A 72 22.45 4.13 21.10
N ARG A 73 21.43 4.67 21.76
CA ARG A 73 21.38 4.74 23.24
C ARG A 73 21.27 3.36 23.86
N GLU A 74 20.42 2.50 23.31
CA GLU A 74 20.29 1.10 23.75
C GLU A 74 21.62 0.36 23.63
N ALA A 75 22.28 0.43 22.46
CA ALA A 75 23.55 -0.24 22.22
C ALA A 75 24.72 0.30 23.06
N ALA A 76 24.64 1.53 23.57
CA ALA A 76 25.65 2.09 24.47
C ALA A 76 25.48 1.66 25.93
N ASN A 77 24.32 1.11 26.28
CA ASN A 77 23.98 0.64 27.62
C ASN A 77 24.05 -0.90 27.75
N GLU A 78 24.47 -1.60 26.68
CA GLU A 78 24.77 -3.03 26.61
C GLU A 78 26.28 -3.28 26.72
#